data_AF-Q6V8P3-F1
#
_entry.id   AF-Q6V8P3-F1
#
_cell.length_a   1.000
_cell.length_b   1.000
_cell.length_c   1.000
_cell.angle_alpha   90.00
_cell.angle_beta   90.00
_cell.angle_gamma   90.00
#
_symmetry.space_group_name_H-M   'P 1'
#
loop_
_entity.id
_entity.type
_entity.pdbx_description
1 polymer ?
#
loop_
_entity_poly.entity_id
_entity_poly.type
_entity_poly.pdbx_seq_one_letter_code
_entity_poly.pdbx_strand_id
1 'polypeptide(L)' 'DGYWPVKIVTGVPDAIPVIGSPLVELLRGSASVGQSTLTRFYSLHTFVLPLLTAVFM' A
#
# COMPACT_ATOMS: atom_id res chain seq x y z
N ASP A 1 -11.72 11.12 -5.07
CA ASP A 1 -12.48 10.03 -4.40
C ASP A 1 -11.68 8.81 -3.94
N GLY A 2 -10.34 8.77 -4.06
CA GLY A 2 -9.54 7.61 -3.63
C GLY A 2 -8.94 7.66 -2.22
N TYR A 3 -8.86 8.83 -1.59
CA TYR A 3 -8.13 9.00 -0.32
C TYR A 3 -8.74 8.20 0.85
N TRP A 4 -10.05 8.35 1.08
CA TRP A 4 -10.73 7.69 2.20
C TRP A 4 -10.76 6.16 2.07
N PRO A 5 -11.10 5.57 0.91
CA PRO A 5 -11.00 4.13 0.72
C PRO A 5 -9.59 3.60 0.99
N VAL A 6 -8.55 4.28 0.49
CA VAL A 6 -7.15 3.87 0.71
C VAL A 6 -6.80 3.94 2.20
N LYS A 7 -7.23 4.98 2.92
CA LYS A 7 -7.01 5.10 4.36
C LYS A 7 -7.64 3.94 5.15
N ILE A 8 -8.86 3.53 4.78
CA ILE A 8 -9.58 2.43 5.42
C ILE A 8 -8.88 1.09 5.13
N VAL A 9 -8.64 0.78 3.85
CA VAL A 9 -8.08 -0.52 3.42
C VAL A 9 -6.66 -0.74 3.94
N THR A 10 -5.80 0.28 3.88
CA THR A 10 -4.43 0.18 4.39
C THR A 10 -4.36 0.14 5.91
N GLY A 11 -5.47 0.38 6.63
CA GLY A 11 -5.54 0.25 8.09
C GLY A 11 -5.92 -1.15 8.57
N VAL A 12 -6.46 -2.00 7.69
CA VAL A 12 -6.86 -3.38 8.03
C VAL A 12 -5.70 -4.23 8.59
N PRO A 13 -4.46 -4.17 8.05
CA PRO A 13 -3.36 -5.00 8.54
C PRO A 13 -2.92 -4.67 9.97
N ASP A 14 -3.29 -3.50 10.52
CA ASP A 14 -2.97 -3.11 11.89
C ASP A 14 -3.57 -4.06 12.93
N ALA A 15 -4.64 -4.78 12.56
CA ALA A 15 -5.27 -5.79 13.41
C ALA A 15 -4.42 -7.07 13.61
N ILE A 16 -3.31 -7.24 12.86
CA ILE A 16 -2.45 -8.41 12.97
C ILE A 16 -1.49 -8.23 14.16
N PRO A 17 -1.47 -9.16 15.13
CA PRO A 17 -0.58 -9.06 16.28
C PRO A 17 0.89 -9.13 15.85
N VAL A 18 1.76 -8.41 16.58
CA VAL A 18 3.23 -8.35 16.38
C VAL A 18 3.68 -7.62 15.11
N ILE A 19 3.07 -7.88 13.95
CA ILE A 19 3.54 -7.37 12.65
C ILE A 19 2.61 -6.34 11.98
N GLY A 20 1.43 -6.06 12.54
CA GLY A 20 0.44 -5.19 11.90
C GLY A 20 0.93 -3.76 11.68
N SER A 21 1.40 -3.11 12.75
CA SER A 21 1.92 -1.74 12.71
C SER A 21 3.08 -1.55 11.72
N PRO A 22 4.17 -2.36 11.74
CA PRO A 22 5.26 -2.21 10.77
C PRO A 22 4.82 -2.52 9.33
N LEU A 23 3.82 -3.39 9.13
CA LEU A 23 3.28 -3.69 7.81
C LEU A 23 2.47 -2.51 7.23
N VAL A 24 1.66 -1.84 8.05
CA VAL A 24 0.92 -0.63 7.64
C VAL A 24 1.88 0.49 7.26
N GLU A 25 2.93 0.69 8.06
CA GLU A 25 3.95 1.71 7.79
C GLU A 25 4.76 1.37 6.52
N LEU A 26 5.06 0.10 6.28
CA LEU A 26 5.68 -0.35 5.03
C LEU A 26 4.77 -0.09 3.81
N LEU A 27 3.47 -0.34 3.92
CA LEU A 27 2.53 -0.10 2.81
C LEU A 27 2.37 1.39 2.50
N ARG A 28 2.28 2.23 3.54
CA ARG A 28 2.04 3.67 3.40
C ARG A 28 3.32 4.48 3.19
N GLY A 29 4.46 3.99 3.67
CA GLY A 29 5.72 4.72 3.75
C GLY A 29 5.72 5.89 4.74
N SER A 30 4.75 5.94 5.65
CA SER A 30 4.60 6.92 6.73
C SER A 30 3.49 6.45 7.69
N ALA A 31 3.36 7.07 8.86
CA ALA A 31 2.31 6.78 9.84
C ALA A 31 0.89 7.05 9.31
N SER A 32 0.73 7.97 8.35
CA SER A 32 -0.56 8.32 7.75
C SER A 32 -0.51 8.30 6.22
N VAL A 33 -1.68 8.19 5.59
CA VAL A 33 -1.79 8.24 4.13
C VAL A 33 -1.46 9.65 3.64
N GLY A 34 -0.48 9.75 2.74
CA GLY A 34 -0.01 11.01 2.18
C GLY A 34 0.78 10.83 0.88
N GLN A 35 1.71 11.76 0.60
CA GLN A 35 2.46 11.78 -0.65
C GLN A 35 3.30 10.51 -0.87
N SER A 36 3.94 9.98 0.17
CA SER A 36 4.73 8.74 0.09
C SER A 36 3.87 7.55 -0.31
N THR A 37 2.63 7.47 0.19
CA THR A 37 1.67 6.43 -0.18
C THR A 37 1.27 6.53 -1.65
N LEU A 38 1.05 7.76 -2.15
CA LEU A 38 0.68 7.99 -3.55
C LEU A 38 1.78 7.54 -4.52
N THR A 39 3.03 7.92 -4.24
CA THR A 39 4.17 7.51 -5.09
C THR A 39 4.37 5.99 -5.08
N ARG A 40 4.23 5.34 -3.93
CA ARG A 40 4.30 3.87 -3.83
C ARG A 40 3.18 3.20 -4.61
N PHE A 41 1.94 3.65 -4.45
CA PHE A 41 0.79 3.07 -5.13
C PHE A 41 0.86 3.25 -6.64
N TYR A 42 1.31 4.42 -7.11
CA TYR A 42 1.57 4.64 -8.53
C TYR A 42 2.61 3.67 -9.07
N SER A 43 3.78 3.54 -8.41
CA SER A 43 4.84 2.61 -8.82
C SER A 43 4.38 1.14 -8.79
N LEU A 44 3.63 0.74 -7.76
CA LEU A 44 3.06 -0.61 -7.70
C LEU A 44 2.10 -0.87 -8.85
N HIS A 45 1.24 0.10 -9.18
CA HIS A 45 0.21 -0.05 -10.20
C HIS A 45 0.75 -0.01 -11.64
N THR A 46 1.69 0.88 -11.96
CA THR A 46 2.17 1.08 -13.34
C THR A 46 3.39 0.25 -13.68
N PHE A 47 4.18 -0.16 -12.69
CA PHE A 47 5.42 -0.89 -12.92
C PHE A 47 5.35 -2.31 -12.36
N VAL A 48 5.14 -2.45 -11.05
CA VAL A 48 5.27 -3.76 -10.38
C VAL A 48 4.18 -4.74 -10.83
N LEU A 49 2.90 -4.35 -10.76
CA LEU A 49 1.80 -5.24 -11.15
C LEU A 49 1.86 -5.63 -12.64
N PRO A 50 2.08 -4.71 -13.60
CA PRO A 50 2.22 -5.09 -15.00
C PRO A 50 3.43 -5.99 -15.26
N LEU A 51 4.56 -5.73 -14.59
CA LEU A 51 5.74 -6.59 -14.70
C LEU A 51 5.46 -8.01 -14.17
N LEU A 52 4.81 -8.13 -13.01
CA LEU A 52 4.43 -9.43 -12.47
C LEU A 52 3.47 -10.15 -13.42
N THR A 53 2.44 -9.47 -13.92
CA THR A 53 1.51 -10.06 -14.90
C THR A 53 2.24 -10.53 -16.15
N ALA A 54 3.19 -9.76 -16.68
CA ALA A 54 3.98 -10.12 -17.86
C ALA A 54 4.93 -11.31 -17.63
N VAL A 55 5.39 -11.52 -16.40
CA VAL A 55 6.27 -12.65 -16.04
C VAL A 55 5.49 -13.94 -15.79
N PHE A 56 4.26 -13.84 -15.26
CA PHE A 56 3.45 -14.99 -14.87
C PHE A 56 2.40 -15.42 -15.91
N MET A 57 2.16 -14.63 -16.96
CA MET A 57 1.38 -15.04 -18.15
C MET A 57 2.25 -15.78 -19.15
#